data_AF-A0A9D1U2Y9-F1
#
_entry.id   AF-A0A9D1U2Y9-F1
#
_cell.length_a   1.000
_cell.length_b   1.000
_cell.length_c   1.000
_cell.angle_alpha   90.00
_cell.angle_beta   90.00
_cell.angle_gamma   90.00
#
_symmetry.space_group_name_H-M   'P 1'
#
loop_
_entity.id
_entity.type
_entity.pdbx_description
1 polymer ?
#
loop_
_entity_poly.entity_id
_entity_poly.type
_entity_poly.pdbx_seq_one_letter_code
_entity_poly.pdbx_strand_id
1 'polypeptide(L)'
;MKWSLSEARKYHDTPLHITQTLELNEPMTKRFPEQVLAVKPAHVDGYLTYDDGDATLSVNVKVDLTVPSSRSLAPVPLSLDFDFTESYLGDKSHLSRYEKDEVVFVIDPDHG
;
A
#
# COMPACT_ATOMS: atom_id res chain seq x y z
N MET A 1 -8.07 6.85 -13.48
CA MET A 1 -9.10 5.83 -13.75
C MET A 1 -10.20 6.04 -12.72
N LYS A 2 -11.45 6.17 -13.15
CA LYS A 2 -12.59 6.56 -12.32
C LYS A 2 -13.43 5.31 -12.05
N TRP A 3 -13.16 4.62 -10.95
CA TRP A 3 -13.93 3.44 -10.54
C TRP A 3 -15.24 3.89 -9.87
N SER A 4 -16.34 3.23 -10.20
CA SER A 4 -17.66 3.57 -9.66
C SER A 4 -17.94 2.80 -8.37
N LEU A 5 -18.42 3.50 -7.33
CA LEU A 5 -18.78 2.96 -6.02
C LEU A 5 -19.76 1.78 -6.11
N SER A 6 -20.53 1.73 -7.20
CA SER A 6 -21.50 0.69 -7.55
C SER A 6 -20.87 -0.69 -7.76
N GLU A 7 -19.63 -0.74 -8.24
CA GLU A 7 -18.93 -2.01 -8.53
C GLU A 7 -18.32 -2.63 -7.27
N ALA A 8 -17.88 -1.80 -6.32
CA ALA A 8 -17.40 -2.24 -5.01
C ALA A 8 -18.51 -2.94 -4.20
N ARG A 9 -19.77 -2.52 -4.38
CA ARG A 9 -20.91 -3.06 -3.63
C ARG A 9 -21.34 -4.48 -4.02
N LYS A 10 -20.84 -5.02 -5.14
CA LYS A 10 -21.15 -6.40 -5.57
C LYS A 10 -20.35 -7.48 -4.81
N TYR A 11 -19.36 -7.11 -4.00
CA TYR A 11 -18.45 -8.05 -3.33
C TYR A 11 -18.62 -8.08 -1.80
N HIS A 12 -19.85 -7.96 -1.32
CA HIS A 12 -20.17 -7.83 0.11
C HIS A 12 -19.83 -9.08 0.97
N ASP A 13 -19.49 -10.22 0.37
CA ASP A 13 -19.24 -11.48 1.12
C ASP A 13 -17.84 -12.09 0.91
N THR A 14 -17.00 -11.51 0.05
CA THR A 14 -15.64 -12.06 -0.16
C THR A 14 -14.63 -10.93 -0.18
N PRO A 15 -13.63 -10.94 0.72
CA PRO A 15 -12.49 -10.03 0.64
C PRO A 15 -11.93 -10.05 -0.78
N LEU A 16 -11.83 -8.87 -1.39
CA LEU A 16 -11.25 -8.76 -2.72
C LEU A 16 -9.74 -9.01 -2.59
N HIS A 17 -9.29 -10.15 -3.09
CA HIS A 17 -7.87 -10.47 -3.15
C HIS A 17 -7.22 -9.71 -4.30
N ILE A 18 -6.14 -9.00 -3.99
CA ILE A 18 -5.37 -8.18 -4.91
C ILE A 18 -3.96 -8.74 -4.91
N THR A 19 -3.52 -9.24 -6.07
CA THR A 19 -2.12 -9.58 -6.31
C THR A 19 -1.62 -8.69 -7.43
N GLN A 20 -0.59 -7.90 -7.17
CA GLN A 20 -0.02 -6.96 -8.13
C GLN A 20 1.51 -6.98 -8.09
N THR A 21 2.12 -6.84 -9.26
CA THR A 21 3.56 -6.59 -9.38
C THR A 21 3.75 -5.14 -9.80
N LEU A 22 4.54 -4.38 -9.03
CA LEU A 22 4.77 -2.96 -9.24
C LEU A 22 6.23 -2.68 -9.61
N GLU A 23 6.43 -1.96 -10.72
CA GLU A 23 7.75 -1.46 -11.14
C GLU A 23 8.06 -0.14 -10.42
N LEU A 24 8.78 -0.22 -9.29
CA LEU A 24 9.06 0.93 -8.43
C LEU A 24 10.50 1.46 -8.54
N ASN A 25 11.29 0.95 -9.49
CA ASN A 25 12.71 1.30 -9.59
C ASN A 25 12.96 2.80 -9.83
N GLU A 26 12.35 3.37 -10.88
CA GLU A 26 12.48 4.80 -11.17
C GLU A 26 11.99 5.72 -10.04
N PRO A 27 10.77 5.56 -9.49
CA PRO A 27 10.30 6.46 -8.43
C PRO A 27 11.14 6.36 -7.16
N MET A 28 11.65 5.18 -6.80
CA MET A 28 12.45 4.99 -5.59
C MET A 28 13.88 5.52 -5.74
N THR A 29 14.56 5.24 -6.85
CA THR A 29 15.91 5.75 -7.10
C THR A 29 15.92 7.27 -7.27
N LYS A 30 14.86 7.86 -7.83
CA LYS A 30 14.72 9.32 -7.95
C LYS A 30 14.43 9.99 -6.61
N ARG A 31 13.63 9.37 -5.74
CA ARG A 31 13.22 9.95 -4.46
C ARG A 31 14.26 9.72 -3.35
N PHE A 32 14.99 8.61 -3.39
CA PHE A 32 15.95 8.19 -2.38
C PHE A 32 17.30 7.77 -3.00
N PRO A 33 17.96 8.62 -3.80
CA PRO A 33 19.15 8.23 -4.57
C PRO A 33 20.35 7.79 -3.70
N GLU A 34 20.44 8.30 -2.48
CA GLU A 34 21.51 7.95 -1.54
C GLU A 34 21.25 6.68 -0.73
N GLN A 35 20.01 6.16 -0.74
CA GLN A 35 19.60 5.01 0.06
C GLN A 35 19.22 3.81 -0.81
N VAL A 36 18.69 4.07 -2.01
CA VAL A 36 18.18 3.05 -2.93
C VAL A 36 18.87 3.21 -4.28
N LEU A 37 19.71 2.24 -4.62
CA LEU A 37 20.47 2.21 -5.89
C LEU A 37 19.70 1.50 -7.00
N ALA A 38 18.92 0.48 -6.65
CA ALA A 38 18.03 -0.23 -7.56
C ALA A 38 16.92 -0.93 -6.77
N VAL A 39 15.78 -1.16 -7.42
CA VAL A 39 14.64 -1.90 -6.87
C VAL A 39 14.19 -2.92 -7.91
N LYS A 40 14.01 -4.17 -7.49
CA LYS A 40 13.32 -5.18 -8.32
C LYS A 40 11.80 -4.94 -8.30
N PRO A 41 11.04 -5.57 -9.20
CA PRO A 41 9.58 -5.48 -9.17
C PRO A 41 9.06 -5.91 -7.80
N ALA A 42 8.25 -5.06 -7.17
CA ALA A 42 7.68 -5.34 -5.86
C ALA A 42 6.44 -6.21 -6.02
N HIS A 43 6.35 -7.28 -5.26
CA HIS A 43 5.18 -8.15 -5.22
C HIS A 43 4.29 -7.72 -4.05
N VAL A 44 3.06 -7.35 -4.37
CA VAL A 44 2.04 -6.94 -3.42
C VAL A 44 0.94 -7.98 -3.43
N ASP A 45 0.62 -8.52 -2.26
CA ASP A 45 -0.48 -9.44 -2.06
C ASP A 45 -1.34 -8.93 -0.90
N GLY A 46 -2.64 -8.76 -1.11
CA GLY A 46 -3.48 -8.21 -0.06
C GLY A 46 -4.95 -8.38 -0.27
N TYR A 47 -5.70 -8.03 0.76
CA TYR A 47 -7.14 -8.18 0.82
C TYR A 47 -7.77 -6.82 1.09
N LEU A 48 -8.74 -6.47 0.25
CA LEU A 48 -9.60 -5.32 0.44
C LEU A 48 -10.96 -5.79 0.95
N THR A 49 -11.33 -5.28 2.12
CA THR A 49 -12.61 -5.55 2.77
C THR A 49 -13.40 -4.26 2.86
N TYR A 50 -14.72 -4.35 2.72
CA TYR A 50 -15.63 -3.22 2.93
C TYR A 50 -16.61 -3.63 4.02
N ASP A 51 -16.61 -2.89 5.12
CA ASP A 51 -17.51 -3.14 6.25
C ASP A 51 -18.00 -1.81 6.84
N ASP A 52 -19.28 -1.76 7.21
CA ASP A 52 -19.96 -0.59 7.80
C ASP A 52 -19.67 0.80 7.15
N GLY A 53 -19.47 0.81 5.82
CA GLY A 53 -19.18 2.02 5.04
C GLY A 53 -17.71 2.41 4.93
N ASP A 54 -16.82 1.64 5.57
CA ASP A 54 -15.37 1.84 5.59
C ASP A 54 -14.67 0.73 4.79
N ALA A 55 -13.58 1.07 4.11
CA ALA A 55 -12.79 0.11 3.34
C ALA A 55 -11.46 -0.17 4.04
N THR A 56 -11.15 -1.41 4.37
CA THR A 56 -9.88 -1.80 4.99
C THR A 56 -9.06 -2.62 4.01
N LEU A 57 -7.88 -2.11 3.65
CA LEU A 57 -6.88 -2.76 2.81
C LEU A 57 -5.77 -3.32 3.70
N SER A 58 -5.57 -4.64 3.69
CA SER A 58 -4.41 -5.28 4.33
C SER A 58 -3.52 -5.88 3.27
N VAL A 59 -2.24 -5.50 3.24
CA VAL A 59 -1.30 -5.86 2.18
C VAL A 59 0.03 -6.29 2.75
N ASN A 60 0.53 -7.43 2.24
CA ASN A 60 1.90 -7.88 2.36
C ASN A 60 2.68 -7.42 1.12
N VAL A 61 3.86 -6.84 1.35
CA VAL A 61 4.75 -6.38 0.28
C VAL A 61 6.10 -7.06 0.42
N LYS A 62 6.52 -7.70 -0.67
CA LYS A 62 7.85 -8.29 -0.82
C LYS A 62 8.63 -7.57 -1.91
N VAL A 63 9.80 -7.07 -1.56
CA VAL A 63 10.65 -6.34 -2.50
C VAL A 63 12.13 -6.56 -2.22
N ASP A 64 12.91 -6.72 -3.28
CA ASP A 64 14.36 -6.72 -3.21
C ASP A 64 14.91 -5.35 -3.64
N LEU A 65 15.67 -4.73 -2.75
CA LEU A 65 16.36 -3.47 -2.96
C LEU A 65 17.86 -3.71 -3.09
N THR A 66 18.55 -2.82 -3.79
CA THR A 66 20.01 -2.68 -3.72
C THR A 66 20.33 -1.39 -3.00
N VAL A 67 21.05 -1.48 -1.88
CA VAL A 67 21.39 -0.34 -1.02
C VAL A 67 22.90 -0.11 -0.98
N PRO A 68 23.36 1.14 -0.77
CA PRO A 68 24.78 1.42 -0.61
C PRO A 68 25.26 0.92 0.75
N SER A 69 26.38 0.21 0.76
CA SER A 69 27.02 -0.26 1.99
C SER A 69 28.24 0.59 2.31
N SER A 70 28.20 1.28 3.45
CA SER A 70 29.32 2.08 3.96
C SER A 70 30.50 1.21 4.42
N ARG A 71 30.26 -0.07 4.73
CA ARG A 71 31.27 -0.97 5.29
C ARG A 71 32.00 -1.78 4.22
N SER A 72 31.32 -2.19 3.14
CA SER A 72 31.90 -3.02 2.09
C SER A 72 32.30 -2.25 0.83
N LEU A 73 31.94 -0.96 0.72
CA LEU A 73 32.06 -0.13 -0.50
C LEU A 73 31.39 -0.74 -1.75
N ALA A 74 30.67 -1.85 -1.61
CA ALA A 74 29.98 -2.56 -2.68
C ALA A 74 28.47 -2.56 -2.40
N PRO A 75 27.62 -2.33 -3.41
CA PRO A 75 26.17 -2.43 -3.25
C PRO A 75 25.74 -3.81 -2.70
N VAL A 76 24.78 -3.81 -1.79
CA VAL A 76 24.30 -5.04 -1.12
C VAL A 76 22.80 -5.22 -1.36
N PRO A 77 22.33 -6.45 -1.64
CA PRO A 77 20.91 -6.73 -1.72
C PRO A 77 20.26 -6.69 -0.32
N LEU A 78 19.12 -6.03 -0.23
CA LEU A 78 18.27 -5.95 0.95
C LEU A 78 16.87 -6.40 0.58
N SER A 79 16.45 -7.56 1.07
CA SER A 79 15.09 -8.06 0.93
C SER A 79 14.21 -7.52 2.06
N LEU A 80 13.11 -6.88 1.70
CA LEU A 80 12.08 -6.44 2.63
C LEU A 80 10.82 -7.26 2.43
N ASP A 81 10.23 -7.67 3.55
CA ASP A 81 8.94 -8.35 3.64
C ASP A 81 8.21 -7.69 4.81
N PHE A 82 7.18 -6.92 4.50
CA PHE A 82 6.43 -6.17 5.50
C PHE A 82 4.96 -6.12 5.16
N ASP A 83 4.16 -6.05 6.22
CA ASP A 83 2.71 -5.92 6.15
C ASP A 83 2.30 -4.51 6.57
N PHE A 84 1.31 -3.95 5.89
CA PHE A 84 0.62 -2.77 6.37
C PHE A 84 -0.86 -2.86 6.11
N THR A 85 -1.62 -2.17 6.95
CA THR A 85 -3.06 -2.05 6.85
C THR A 85 -3.42 -0.58 6.73
N GLU A 86 -4.28 -0.28 5.77
CA GLU A 86 -4.75 1.05 5.44
C GLU A 86 -6.28 1.06 5.44
N SER A 87 -6.89 1.94 6.23
CA SER A 87 -8.34 2.09 6.30
C SER A 87 -8.78 3.37 5.60
N TYR A 88 -9.73 3.28 4.68
CA TYR A 88 -10.31 4.39 3.96
C TYR A 88 -11.74 4.66 4.44
N LEU A 89 -11.97 5.87 4.94
CA LEU A 89 -13.27 6.29 5.47
C LEU A 89 -13.98 7.21 4.47
N GLY A 90 -15.25 6.93 4.22
CA GLY A 90 -16.13 7.82 3.45
C GLY A 90 -16.66 9.00 4.27
N ASP A 91 -16.63 8.91 5.61
CA ASP A 91 -17.11 9.95 6.51
C ASP A 91 -16.13 10.17 7.68
N LYS A 92 -15.84 11.45 8.00
CA LYS A 92 -14.91 11.82 9.08
C LYS A 92 -15.40 11.39 10.47
N SER A 93 -16.69 11.20 10.68
CA SER A 93 -17.25 10.73 11.96
C SER A 93 -16.81 9.31 12.31
N HIS A 94 -16.45 8.50 11.32
CA HIS A 94 -15.96 7.14 11.50
C HIS A 94 -14.51 7.09 12.02
N LEU A 95 -13.76 8.21 12.00
CA LEU A 95 -12.40 8.30 12.57
C LEU A 95 -12.33 7.87 14.03
N SER A 96 -13.43 8.03 14.78
CA SER A 96 -13.52 7.64 16.18
C SER A 96 -13.50 6.12 16.43
N ARG A 97 -13.65 5.31 15.37
CA ARG A 97 -13.65 3.84 15.44
C ARG A 97 -12.25 3.22 15.42
N TYR A 98 -11.25 3.99 15.02
CA TYR A 98 -9.89 3.53 14.79
C TYR A 98 -8.93 4.11 15.83
N GLU A 99 -7.93 3.32 16.20
CA GLU A 99 -6.91 3.76 17.16
C GLU A 99 -5.98 4.79 16.50
N LYS A 100 -5.37 5.68 17.31
CA LYS A 100 -4.50 6.76 16.78
C LYS A 100 -3.26 6.26 16.03
N ASP A 101 -2.87 5.01 16.27
CA ASP A 101 -1.70 4.39 15.66
C ASP A 101 -2.04 3.66 14.35
N GLU A 102 -3.32 3.61 13.96
CA GLU A 102 -3.76 3.02 12.70
C GLU A 102 -3.69 4.05 11.56
N VAL A 103 -3.26 3.58 10.39
CA VAL A 103 -3.17 4.42 9.19
C VAL A 103 -4.57 4.55 8.58
N VAL A 104 -5.21 5.69 8.81
CA VAL A 104 -6.57 5.98 8.36
C VAL A 104 -6.60 7.18 7.42
N PHE A 105 -7.14 7.00 6.22
CA PHE A 105 -7.33 8.05 5.23
C PHE A 105 -8.81 8.37 5.06
N VAL A 106 -9.17 9.65 5.19
CA VAL A 106 -10.52 10.11 4.85
C VAL A 106 -10.53 10.48 3.37
N ILE A 107 -11.36 9.80 2.58
CA ILE A 107 -11.56 10.14 1.17
C ILE A 107 -12.65 11.21 1.09
N ASP A 108 -12.28 12.42 0.67
CA ASP A 108 -13.25 13.51 0.47
C ASP A 108 -14.14 13.19 -0.74
N PRO A 109 -15.48 13.13 -0.60
CA PRO A 109 -16.38 12.72 -1.68
C PRO A 109 -16.43 13.69 -2.88
N ASP A 110 -15.81 14.87 -2.83
CA ASP A 110 -15.95 15.93 -3.85
C ASP A 110 -14.90 15.94 -4.98
N HIS A 111 -14.09 14.89 -5.14
CA HIS A 111 -13.19 14.75 -6.30
C HIS A 111 -13.54 13.55 -7.17
N GLY A 112 -14.74 13.63 -7.76
CA GLY A 112 -15.21 12.81 -8.87
C GLY A 112 -15.16 13.55 -10.20
#